data_AF-A0A2V7QZS4-F1
#
_entry.id   AF-A0A2V7QZS4-F1
#
_cell.length_a   1.000
_cell.length_b   1.000
_cell.length_c   1.000
_cell.angle_alpha   90.00
_cell.angle_beta   90.00
_cell.angle_gamma   90.00
#
_symmetry.space_group_name_H-M   'P 1'
#
loop_
_entity.id
_entity.type
_entity.pdbx_description
1 polymer ?
#
loop_
_entity_poly.entity_id
_entity_poly.type
_entity_poly.pdbx_seq_one_letter_code
_entity_poly.pdbx_strand_id
1 'polypeptide(L)'
;MVWEDVDGNGARDPFAGEMGLAGWSVQLFDANGLLLSSASTDDAGNYVFAALQAGTYSVCVVGQPTYHQTVPLSGTGCGGLGYTFPIQVSTFGSWTINIDFGQMLN
;
A
#
# COMPACT_ATOMS: atom_id res chain seq x y z
N MET A 1 5.24 -2.10 -0.49
CA MET A 1 5.63 -2.25 0.93
C MET A 1 5.22 -1.00 1.69
N VAL A 2 5.25 -1.05 3.02
CA VAL A 2 5.16 0.16 3.86
C VAL A 2 6.55 0.43 4.43
N TRP A 3 7.03 1.66 4.32
CA TRP A 3 8.39 2.04 4.70
C TRP A 3 8.42 3.39 5.41
N GLU A 4 9.46 3.61 6.22
CA GLU A 4 9.66 4.83 7.00
C GLU A 4 10.37 5.89 6.15
N ASP A 5 9.65 6.97 5.84
CA ASP A 5 10.13 8.15 5.12
C ASP A 5 10.74 9.13 6.12
N VAL A 6 12.06 9.02 6.31
CA VAL A 6 12.78 9.69 7.39
C VAL A 6 12.95 11.17 7.07
N ASP A 7 13.16 11.50 5.79
CA ASP A 7 13.36 12.88 5.35
C ASP A 7 12.12 13.52 4.68
N GLY A 8 11.06 12.74 4.48
CA GLY A 8 9.77 13.19 3.95
C GLY A 8 9.78 13.45 2.45
N ASN A 9 10.79 12.96 1.73
CA ASN A 9 10.98 13.26 0.31
C ASN A 9 10.12 12.36 -0.62
N GLY A 10 9.48 11.32 -0.07
CA GLY A 10 8.63 10.39 -0.79
C GLY A 10 9.37 9.37 -1.68
N ALA A 11 10.68 9.19 -1.48
CA ALA A 11 11.54 8.28 -2.22
C ALA A 11 12.42 7.50 -1.26
N ARG A 12 12.18 6.19 -1.20
CA ARG A 12 12.87 5.30 -0.26
C ARG A 12 14.38 5.21 -0.52
N ASP A 13 15.17 5.54 0.49
CA ASP A 13 16.61 5.31 0.59
C ASP A 13 16.98 4.38 1.77
N PRO A 14 17.13 3.05 1.51
CA PRO A 14 17.54 2.11 2.53
C PRO A 14 18.93 2.38 3.12
N PHE A 15 19.81 3.11 2.42
CA PHE A 15 21.13 3.48 2.92
C PHE A 15 21.08 4.67 3.88
N ALA A 16 19.98 5.43 3.88
CA ALA A 16 19.70 6.51 4.82
C ALA A 16 18.87 6.06 6.04
N GLY A 17 18.54 4.77 6.14
CA GLY A 17 17.76 4.22 7.26
C GLY A 17 16.26 4.14 7.01
N GLU A 18 15.81 4.34 5.76
CA GLU A 18 14.40 4.28 5.37
C GLU A 18 13.92 2.83 5.19
N MET A 19 13.79 2.17 6.33
CA MET A 19 13.52 0.75 6.44
C MET A 19 12.03 0.43 6.29
N GLY A 20 11.73 -0.84 6.01
CA GLY A 20 10.37 -1.32 5.98
C GLY A 20 9.74 -1.28 7.38
N LEU A 21 8.44 -0.98 7.42
CA LEU A 21 7.68 -0.86 8.65
C LEU A 21 6.82 -2.11 8.87
N ALA A 22 7.10 -2.86 9.93
CA ALA A 22 6.45 -4.13 10.24
C ALA A 22 5.10 -3.98 10.96
N GLY A 23 4.17 -4.92 10.73
CA GLY A 23 2.88 -4.97 11.41
C GLY A 23 1.84 -3.93 10.95
N TRP A 24 2.13 -3.16 9.90
CA TRP A 24 1.21 -2.19 9.32
C TRP A 24 0.09 -2.88 8.54
N SER A 25 -1.15 -2.46 8.79
CA SER A 25 -2.32 -3.01 8.10
C SER A 25 -2.52 -2.32 6.75
N VAL A 26 -2.52 -3.11 5.68
CA VAL A 26 -2.86 -2.70 4.32
C VAL A 26 -4.18 -3.35 3.92
N GLN A 27 -5.09 -2.59 3.33
CA GLN A 27 -6.44 -3.00 2.99
C GLN A 27 -6.67 -2.94 1.47
N LEU A 28 -7.39 -3.95 0.95
CA LEU A 28 -7.80 -4.06 -0.44
C LEU A 28 -9.31 -3.92 -0.56
N PHE A 29 -9.76 -3.05 -1.45
CA PHE A 29 -11.17 -2.77 -1.72
C PHE A 29 -11.52 -3.06 -3.18
N ASP A 30 -12.78 -3.41 -3.41
CA ASP A 30 -13.34 -3.51 -4.77
C ASP A 30 -13.69 -2.13 -5.36
N ALA A 31 -14.23 -2.12 -6.58
CA ALA A 31 -14.65 -0.91 -7.29
C ALA A 31 -15.80 -0.14 -6.61
N ASN A 32 -16.58 -0.81 -5.74
CA ASN A 32 -17.67 -0.20 -4.99
C ASN A 32 -17.23 0.32 -3.62
N GLY A 33 -15.95 0.16 -3.27
CA GLY A 33 -15.42 0.52 -1.96
C GLY A 33 -15.70 -0.51 -0.86
N LEU A 34 -16.09 -1.74 -1.22
CA LEU A 34 -16.24 -2.84 -0.26
C LEU A 34 -14.86 -3.39 0.10
N LEU A 35 -14.58 -3.53 1.40
CA LEU A 35 -13.36 -4.16 1.89
C LEU A 35 -13.38 -5.66 1.51
N LEU A 36 -12.42 -6.09 0.70
CA LEU A 36 -12.26 -7.48 0.28
C LEU A 36 -11.30 -8.25 1.17
N SER A 37 -10.19 -7.61 1.57
CA SER A 37 -9.13 -8.27 2.34
C SER A 37 -8.22 -7.26 3.05
N SER A 38 -7.46 -7.75 4.02
CA SER A 38 -6.41 -7.01 4.73
C SER A 38 -5.16 -7.87 4.91
N ALA A 39 -3.98 -7.26 4.77
CA ALA A 39 -2.69 -7.88 5.01
C ALA A 39 -1.87 -7.05 6.00
N SER A 40 -1.11 -7.71 6.89
CA SER A 40 -0.11 -7.05 7.73
C SER A 40 1.25 -7.13 7.07
N THR A 41 2.03 -6.05 7.16
CA THR A 41 3.40 -6.06 6.66
C THR A 41 4.33 -6.94 7.49
N ASP A 42 5.27 -7.61 6.82
CA ASP A 42 6.34 -8.38 7.45
C ASP A 42 7.46 -7.48 8.01
N ASP A 43 8.50 -8.10 8.58
CA ASP A 43 9.65 -7.41 9.19
C ASP A 43 10.40 -6.49 8.21
N ALA A 44 10.26 -6.70 6.90
CA ALA A 44 10.84 -5.88 5.86
C ALA A 44 9.82 -4.92 5.22
N GLY A 45 8.63 -4.76 5.81
CA GLY A 45 7.57 -3.88 5.35
C GLY A 45 6.74 -4.44 4.18
N ASN A 46 6.99 -5.67 3.75
CA ASN A 46 6.32 -6.23 2.57
C ASN A 46 4.94 -6.76 2.92
N TYR A 47 4.03 -6.67 1.97
CA TYR A 47 2.72 -7.30 2.00
C TYR A 47 2.38 -7.80 0.60
N VAL A 48 1.41 -8.72 0.50
CA VAL A 48 0.96 -9.22 -0.80
C VAL A 48 -0.54 -9.51 -0.80
N PHE A 49 -1.21 -9.10 -1.87
CA PHE A 49 -2.49 -9.64 -2.27
C PHE A 49 -2.28 -10.46 -3.54
N ALA A 50 -2.74 -11.71 -3.53
CA ALA A 50 -2.60 -12.65 -4.63
C ALA A 50 -3.98 -13.20 -5.04
N ALA A 51 -4.02 -13.95 -6.14
CA ALA A 51 -5.22 -14.58 -6.69
C ALA A 51 -6.36 -13.59 -7.02
N LEU A 52 -6.03 -12.35 -7.36
CA LEU A 52 -7.02 -11.34 -7.71
C LEU A 52 -7.54 -11.56 -9.12
N GLN A 53 -8.88 -11.55 -9.24
CA GLN A 53 -9.56 -11.60 -10.51
C GLN A 53 -9.45 -10.26 -11.24
N ALA A 54 -9.86 -10.25 -12.51
CA ALA A 54 -9.97 -9.00 -13.24
C ALA A 54 -11.04 -8.10 -12.62
N GLY A 55 -10.72 -6.81 -12.49
CA GLY A 55 -11.57 -5.83 -11.83
C GLY A 55 -10.80 -4.58 -11.46
N THR A 56 -11.50 -3.56 -10.98
CA THR A 56 -10.88 -2.36 -10.43
C THR A 56 -10.77 -2.50 -8.92
N TYR A 57 -9.58 -2.23 -8.39
CA TYR A 57 -9.29 -2.35 -6.97
C TYR A 57 -8.71 -1.06 -6.43
N SER A 58 -8.92 -0.83 -5.13
CA SER A 58 -8.18 0.18 -4.38
C SER A 58 -7.36 -0.46 -3.27
N VAL A 59 -6.14 0.03 -3.04
CA VAL A 59 -5.28 -0.41 -1.93
C VAL A 59 -4.86 0.77 -1.08
N CYS A 60 -4.88 0.59 0.24
CA CYS A 60 -4.72 1.67 1.21
C CYS A 60 -4.02 1.17 2.48
N VAL A 61 -3.18 2.01 3.07
CA VAL A 61 -2.63 1.76 4.41
C VAL A 61 -3.59 2.32 5.46
N VAL A 62 -3.78 1.57 6.54
CA VAL A 62 -4.50 2.07 7.72
C VAL A 62 -3.57 3.04 8.46
N GLY A 63 -3.97 4.31 8.54
CA GLY A 63 -3.19 5.35 9.20
C GLY A 63 -2.92 5.04 10.68
N GLN A 64 -1.72 5.40 11.15
CA GLN A 64 -1.32 5.28 12.54
C GLN A 64 -1.24 6.67 13.20
N PRO A 65 -1.63 6.84 14.49
CA PRO A 65 -1.70 8.16 15.12
C PRO A 65 -0.41 8.98 15.12
N THR A 66 0.75 8.34 15.12
CA THR A 66 2.07 9.00 15.18
C THR A 66 2.73 9.18 13.83
N TYR A 67 2.09 8.71 12.74
CA TYR A 67 2.64 8.80 11.41
C TYR A 67 1.72 9.61 10.51
N HIS A 68 2.30 10.26 9.52
CA HIS A 68 1.57 10.78 8.38
C HIS A 68 2.12 10.15 7.09
N GLN A 69 1.21 9.91 6.16
CA GLN A 69 1.57 9.32 4.88
C GLN A 69 2.19 10.37 3.96
N THR A 70 3.38 10.07 3.45
CA THR A 70 4.10 10.88 2.45
C THR A 70 3.96 10.28 1.05
N VAL A 71 3.69 8.97 0.94
CA VAL A 71 3.44 8.32 -0.36
C VAL A 71 2.26 7.37 -0.25
N PRO A 72 1.26 7.48 -1.16
CA PRO A 72 1.05 8.59 -2.09
C PRO A 72 0.59 9.86 -1.35
N LEU A 73 1.04 11.04 -1.81
CA LEU A 73 0.55 12.35 -1.34
C LEU A 73 -0.89 12.65 -1.80
N SER A 74 -1.28 12.03 -2.91
CA SER A 74 -2.61 12.13 -3.50
C SER A 74 -2.88 10.91 -4.35
N GLY A 75 -4.14 10.51 -4.46
CA GLY A 75 -4.52 9.36 -5.24
C GLY A 75 -6.02 9.10 -5.20
N THR A 76 -6.44 8.10 -5.94
CA THR A 76 -7.80 7.56 -5.89
C THR A 76 -7.86 6.38 -4.92
N GLY A 77 -8.95 6.27 -4.16
CA GLY A 77 -9.11 5.25 -3.12
C GLY A 77 -8.97 5.79 -1.69
N CYS A 78 -9.74 5.21 -0.76
CA CYS A 78 -9.76 5.48 0.69
C CYS A 78 -9.60 6.96 1.10
N GLY A 79 -10.39 7.86 0.51
CA GLY A 79 -10.36 9.27 0.89
C GLY A 79 -9.14 10.06 0.40
N GLY A 80 -8.37 9.54 -0.57
CA GLY A 80 -7.35 10.31 -1.30
C GLY A 80 -5.89 9.89 -1.05
N LEU A 81 -5.68 8.91 -0.17
CA LEU A 81 -4.35 8.44 0.26
C LEU A 81 -4.11 6.97 -0.13
N GLY A 82 -4.78 6.50 -1.19
CA GLY A 82 -4.62 5.16 -1.73
C GLY A 82 -4.29 5.18 -3.21
N TYR A 83 -4.23 3.97 -3.77
CA TYR A 83 -4.14 3.78 -5.22
C TYR A 83 -5.37 3.03 -5.70
N THR A 84 -5.98 3.49 -6.79
CA THR A 84 -6.95 2.71 -7.57
C THR A 84 -6.31 2.29 -8.89
N PHE A 85 -6.38 1.01 -9.22
CA PHE A 85 -5.83 0.47 -10.45
C PHE A 85 -6.70 -0.68 -10.97
N PRO A 86 -6.74 -0.88 -12.29
CA PRO A 86 -7.49 -1.98 -12.87
C PRO A 86 -6.57 -3.19 -13.07
N ILE A 87 -7.03 -4.35 -12.61
CA ILE A 87 -6.45 -5.66 -12.97
C ILE A 87 -7.19 -6.15 -14.21
N GLN A 88 -6.45 -6.33 -15.30
CA GLN A 88 -7.01 -6.84 -16.55
C GLN A 88 -7.09 -8.37 -16.55
N VAL A 89 -8.05 -8.92 -17.31
CA VAL A 89 -8.15 -10.36 -17.55
C VAL A 89 -6.85 -10.86 -18.16
N SER A 90 -6.20 -11.81 -17.48
CA SER A 90 -4.99 -12.48 -17.94
C SER A 90 -5.33 -13.95 -18.21
N THR A 91 -4.99 -14.44 -19.41
CA THR A 91 -5.03 -15.87 -19.73
C THR A 91 -3.85 -16.65 -19.13
N PHE A 92 -2.92 -15.96 -18.44
CA PHE A 92 -1.66 -16.53 -17.94
C PHE A 92 -1.47 -16.40 -16.42
N GLY A 93 -2.55 -16.14 -15.66
CA GLY A 93 -2.56 -16.33 -14.21
C GLY A 93 -2.69 -15.06 -13.38
N SER A 94 -2.76 -15.35 -12.08
CA SER A 94 -3.05 -14.46 -10.94
C SER A 94 -2.02 -13.33 -10.80
N TRP A 95 -2.52 -12.10 -10.66
CA TRP A 95 -1.69 -10.94 -10.37
C TRP A 95 -1.33 -10.84 -8.88
N THR A 96 -0.10 -10.42 -8.59
CA THR A 96 0.36 -10.03 -7.25
C THR A 96 0.55 -8.52 -7.20
N ILE A 97 0.07 -7.88 -6.14
CA ILE A 97 0.25 -6.44 -5.93
C ILE A 97 1.24 -6.22 -4.78
N ASN A 98 2.25 -5.41 -5.04
CA ASN A 98 3.12 -4.83 -4.04
C ASN A 98 3.30 -3.36 -4.40
N ILE A 99 2.42 -2.52 -3.84
CA ILE A 99 2.44 -1.07 -4.05
C ILE A 99 3.08 -0.42 -2.82
N ASP A 100 3.83 0.64 -3.02
CA ASP A 100 4.65 1.25 -1.98
C ASP A 100 3.93 2.41 -1.29
N PHE A 101 4.10 2.49 0.03
CA PHE A 101 3.57 3.53 0.89
C PHE A 101 4.66 4.04 1.82
N GLY A 102 4.91 5.35 1.77
CA GLY A 102 5.88 6.06 2.61
C GLY A 102 5.16 6.69 3.80
N GLN A 103 5.72 6.51 4.99
CA GLN A 103 5.16 7.00 6.24
C GLN A 103 6.25 7.73 7.02
N MET A 104 6.01 8.99 7.38
CA MET A 104 6.93 9.79 8.17
C MET A 104 6.38 9.92 9.60
N LEU A 105 7.24 9.71 10.59
CA LEU A 105 6.90 9.92 12.00
C LEU A 105 6.68 11.43 12.26
N ASN A 106 5.61 11.78 12.98
CA ASN A 106 5.26 13.16 13.34
C ASN A 106 6.17 13.76 14.42
#